data_AF-T0EUH1-F1
#
_entry.id   AF-T0EUH1-F1
#
_cell.length_a   1.000
_cell.length_b   1.000
_cell.length_c   1.000
_cell.angle_alpha   90.00
_cell.angle_beta   90.00
_cell.angle_gamma   90.00
#
_symmetry.space_group_name_H-M   'P 1'
#
loop_
_entity.id
_entity.type
_entity.pdbx_description
1 polymer ?
#
loop_
_entity_poly.entity_id
_entity_poly.type
_entity_poly.pdbx_seq_one_letter_code
_entity_poly.pdbx_strand_id
1 'polypeptide(L)'
;MDYHLHIDGELEGVVHSKSTVVIGQTGSVVGEIFANKLVVNGKFTGTVEAEVVEIMPLGRLDGKISSQELVVERKGILIGETRPKNIQGGALLINEQEKKIENK
;
A
#
# COMPACT_ATOMS: atom_id res chain seq x y z
N MET A 1 -17.18 3.36 -15.16
CA MET A 1 -17.66 2.48 -14.09
C MET A 1 -16.43 1.99 -13.35
N ASP A 2 -16.24 2.50 -12.14
CA ASP A 2 -15.10 2.13 -11.29
C ASP A 2 -15.48 0.85 -10.55
N TYR A 3 -15.11 -0.29 -11.12
CA TYR A 3 -15.35 -1.58 -10.48
C TYR A 3 -14.32 -1.77 -9.36
N HIS A 4 -14.85 -1.81 -8.14
CA HIS A 4 -14.13 -2.25 -6.97
C HIS A 4 -14.00 -3.78 -6.99
N LEU A 5 -12.79 -4.31 -6.87
CA LEU A 5 -12.56 -5.74 -6.80
C LEU A 5 -12.46 -6.16 -5.33
N HIS A 6 -13.33 -7.06 -4.88
CA HIS A 6 -13.30 -7.62 -3.54
C HIS A 6 -12.98 -9.12 -3.60
N ILE A 7 -12.02 -9.57 -2.80
CA ILE A 7 -11.52 -10.94 -2.80
C ILE A 7 -11.69 -11.54 -1.41
N ASP A 8 -12.65 -12.47 -1.26
CA ASP A 8 -12.95 -13.23 -0.02
C ASP A 8 -12.63 -14.73 -0.16
N GLY A 9 -11.65 -15.07 -0.99
CA GLY A 9 -11.20 -16.44 -1.22
C GLY A 9 -9.73 -16.50 -1.60
N GLU A 10 -9.33 -17.56 -2.28
CA GLU A 10 -7.96 -17.73 -2.75
C GLU A 10 -7.82 -17.23 -4.19
N LEU A 11 -6.78 -16.42 -4.44
CA LEU A 11 -6.41 -15.98 -5.77
C LEU A 11 -4.91 -16.12 -5.95
N GLU A 12 -4.49 -16.78 -7.03
CA GLU A 12 -3.09 -16.85 -7.45
C GLU A 12 -2.96 -16.25 -8.86
N GLY A 13 -2.02 -15.31 -9.03
CA GLY A 13 -1.73 -14.70 -10.33
C GLY A 13 -1.63 -13.18 -10.30
N VAL A 14 -2.02 -12.55 -11.42
CA VAL A 14 -1.86 -11.11 -11.64
C VAL A 14 -3.20 -10.40 -11.67
N VAL A 15 -3.35 -9.35 -10.88
CA VAL A 15 -4.54 -8.51 -10.82
C VAL A 15 -4.21 -7.11 -11.35
N HIS A 16 -4.93 -6.68 -12.38
CA HIS A 16 -4.89 -5.31 -12.88
C HIS A 16 -6.23 -4.62 -12.61
N SER A 17 -6.22 -3.53 -11.85
CA SER A 17 -7.37 -2.67 -11.63
C SER A 17 -6.98 -1.20 -11.76
N LYS A 18 -7.85 -0.39 -12.36
CA LYS A 18 -7.70 1.07 -12.35
C LYS A 18 -8.32 1.71 -11.10
N SER A 19 -8.95 0.91 -10.23
CA SER A 19 -9.66 1.34 -9.04
C SER A 19 -9.09 0.66 -7.80
N THR A 20 -9.93 0.47 -6.78
CA THR A 20 -9.57 -0.17 -5.51
C THR A 20 -9.69 -1.69 -5.59
N VAL A 21 -8.69 -2.38 -5.03
CA VAL A 21 -8.72 -3.81 -4.72
C VAL A 21 -8.78 -3.98 -3.20
N VAL A 22 -9.72 -4.78 -2.71
CA VAL A 22 -9.80 -5.18 -1.30
C VAL A 22 -9.58 -6.68 -1.20
N ILE A 23 -8.63 -7.08 -0.38
CA ILE A 23 -8.52 -8.45 0.12
C ILE A 23 -9.29 -8.48 1.43
N GLY A 24 -10.44 -9.14 1.44
CA GLY A 24 -11.27 -9.28 2.63
C GLY A 24 -10.60 -10.18 3.68
N GLN A 25 -11.22 -10.30 4.86
CA GLN A 25 -10.59 -10.97 6.00
C GLN A 25 -10.29 -12.46 5.75
N THR A 26 -11.11 -13.13 4.95
CA THR A 26 -10.90 -14.53 4.51
C THR A 26 -10.12 -14.64 3.22
N GLY A 27 -9.79 -13.50 2.58
CA GLY A 27 -9.06 -13.45 1.33
C GLY A 27 -7.58 -13.78 1.51
N SER A 28 -7.04 -14.54 0.56
CA SER A 28 -5.62 -14.87 0.46
C SER A 28 -5.18 -14.75 -0.99
N VAL A 29 -4.24 -13.83 -1.25
CA VAL A 29 -3.75 -13.56 -2.60
C VAL A 29 -2.26 -13.84 -2.68
N VAL A 30 -1.84 -14.57 -3.72
CA VAL A 30 -0.43 -14.78 -4.05
C VAL A 30 -0.16 -14.29 -5.47
N GLY A 31 0.78 -13.36 -5.64
CA GLY A 31 1.19 -12.88 -6.96
C GLY A 31 1.37 -11.37 -7.04
N GLU A 32 0.81 -10.75 -8.08
CA GLU A 32 1.06 -9.34 -8.42
C GLU A 32 -0.23 -8.52 -8.46
N ILE A 33 -0.25 -7.37 -7.80
CA ILE A 33 -1.39 -6.43 -7.85
C ILE A 33 -0.92 -5.09 -8.38
N PHE A 34 -1.57 -4.65 -9.46
CA PHE A 34 -1.47 -3.31 -10.04
C PHE A 34 -2.81 -2.61 -9.84
N ALA A 35 -2.88 -1.63 -8.95
CA ALA A 35 -4.13 -0.97 -8.56
C ALA A 35 -3.96 0.54 -8.39
N ASN A 36 -5.06 1.30 -8.31
CA ASN A 36 -4.98 2.65 -7.76
C ASN A 36 -4.82 2.58 -6.23
N LYS A 37 -5.64 1.74 -5.59
CA LYS A 37 -5.61 1.51 -4.14
C LYS A 37 -5.67 0.02 -3.83
N LEU A 38 -4.86 -0.44 -2.89
CA LEU A 38 -4.96 -1.78 -2.29
C LEU A 38 -5.30 -1.66 -0.80
N VAL A 39 -6.31 -2.39 -0.35
CA VAL A 39 -6.65 -2.55 1.07
C VAL A 39 -6.52 -4.02 1.45
N VAL A 40 -5.74 -4.33 2.48
CA VAL A 40 -5.48 -5.69 2.94
C VAL A 40 -6.06 -5.92 4.32
N ASN A 41 -7.20 -6.61 4.38
CA ASN A 41 -7.78 -7.18 5.61
C ASN A 41 -7.37 -8.63 5.83
N GLY A 42 -7.10 -9.37 4.74
CA GLY A 42 -6.67 -10.77 4.76
C GLY A 42 -5.17 -10.92 4.60
N LYS A 43 -4.75 -11.81 3.70
CA LYS A 43 -3.35 -12.14 3.45
C LYS A 43 -2.95 -11.85 2.01
N PHE A 44 -1.78 -11.25 1.84
CA PHE A 44 -1.15 -11.06 0.54
C PHE A 44 0.31 -11.52 0.59
N THR A 45 0.75 -12.24 -0.44
CA THR A 45 2.16 -12.56 -0.67
C THR A 45 2.56 -12.22 -2.11
N GLY A 46 3.56 -11.36 -2.32
CA GLY A 46 4.10 -11.07 -3.65
C GLY A 46 4.48 -9.60 -3.88
N THR A 47 4.13 -9.05 -5.04
CA THR A 47 4.51 -7.68 -5.43
C THR A 47 3.29 -6.79 -5.62
N VAL A 48 3.33 -5.57 -5.08
CA VAL A 48 2.28 -4.57 -5.22
C VAL A 48 2.84 -3.33 -5.88
N GLU A 49 2.15 -2.84 -6.91
CA GLU A 49 2.28 -1.48 -7.41
C GLU A 49 0.91 -0.78 -7.30
N ALA A 50 0.81 0.20 -6.41
CA ALA A 50 -0.41 0.98 -6.23
C ALA A 50 -0.12 2.44 -5.90
N GLU A 51 -1.07 3.35 -6.04
CA GLU A 51 -0.87 4.72 -5.53
C GLU A 51 -0.94 4.71 -3.99
N VAL A 52 -1.92 3.99 -3.44
CA VAL A 52 -2.14 3.86 -2.00
C VAL A 52 -2.20 2.39 -1.60
N VAL A 53 -1.48 2.02 -0.54
CA VAL A 53 -1.58 0.70 0.10
C VAL A 53 -1.96 0.86 1.57
N GLU A 54 -3.06 0.22 1.98
CA GLU A 54 -3.56 0.20 3.35
C GLU A 54 -3.53 -1.23 3.89
N ILE A 55 -2.77 -1.46 4.95
CA ILE A 55 -2.77 -2.72 5.69
C ILE A 55 -3.60 -2.51 6.96
N MET A 56 -4.77 -3.14 6.99
CA MET A 56 -5.76 -3.00 8.05
C MET A 56 -5.35 -3.84 9.28
N PRO A 57 -6.01 -3.68 10.44
CA PRO A 57 -5.77 -4.52 11.60
C PRO A 57 -5.95 -6.01 11.25
N LEU A 58 -4.99 -6.85 11.65
CA LEU A 58 -4.92 -8.29 11.32
C LEU A 58 -4.64 -8.62 9.84
N GLY A 59 -4.59 -7.61 8.97
CA GLY A 59 -4.10 -7.75 7.60
C GLY A 59 -2.60 -8.08 7.59
N ARG A 60 -2.19 -8.95 6.67
CA ARG A 60 -0.79 -9.35 6.49
C ARG A 60 -0.38 -9.19 5.03
N LEU A 61 0.68 -8.42 4.80
CA LEU A 61 1.32 -8.27 3.50
C LEU A 61 2.77 -8.73 3.61
N ASP A 62 3.14 -9.72 2.81
CA ASP A 62 4.48 -10.27 2.68
C ASP A 62 5.03 -10.02 1.26
N GLY A 63 6.03 -9.17 1.10
CA GLY A 63 6.72 -8.97 -0.18
C GLY A 63 7.13 -7.53 -0.48
N LYS A 64 7.00 -7.12 -1.75
CA LYS A 64 7.56 -5.87 -2.27
C LYS A 64 6.45 -4.89 -2.63
N ILE A 65 6.52 -3.66 -2.10
CA ILE A 65 5.53 -2.61 -2.36
C ILE A 65 6.18 -1.41 -3.03
N SER A 66 5.57 -0.96 -4.13
CA SER A 66 5.80 0.34 -4.75
C SER A 66 4.54 1.19 -4.60
N SER A 67 4.56 2.22 -3.76
CA SER A 67 3.40 3.11 -3.59
C SER A 67 3.75 4.55 -3.24
N GLN A 68 2.87 5.51 -3.57
CA GLN A 68 3.04 6.90 -3.14
C GLN A 68 2.73 7.04 -1.65
N GLU A 69 1.67 6.36 -1.20
CA GLU A 69 1.26 6.32 0.19
C GLU A 69 1.21 4.87 0.68
N LEU A 70 1.73 4.66 1.89
CA LEU A 70 1.68 3.38 2.59
C LEU A 70 1.20 3.64 4.01
N VAL A 71 0.07 3.02 4.37
CA VAL A 71 -0.52 3.06 5.70
C VAL A 71 -0.53 1.65 6.28
N VAL A 72 0.09 1.49 7.44
CA VAL A 72 -0.03 0.27 8.24
C VAL A 72 -0.77 0.64 9.51
N GLU A 73 -2.01 0.18 9.63
CA GLU A 73 -2.81 0.43 10.83
C GLU A 73 -2.27 -0.36 12.03
N ARG A 74 -2.74 0.00 13.23
CA ARG A 74 -2.40 -0.73 14.45
C ARG A 74 -2.75 -2.22 14.28
N LYS A 75 -1.77 -3.08 14.58
CA LYS A 75 -1.85 -4.55 14.43
C LYS A 75 -1.89 -5.05 12.97
N GLY A 76 -1.66 -4.20 11.98
CA GLY A 76 -1.33 -4.63 10.62
C GLY A 76 0.11 -5.19 10.57
N ILE A 77 0.34 -6.18 9.70
CA ILE A 77 1.65 -6.84 9.57
C ILE A 77 2.17 -6.60 8.16
N LEU A 78 3.34 -5.99 8.07
CA LEU A 78 4.11 -5.83 6.85
C LEU A 78 5.46 -6.54 7.00
N ILE A 79 5.79 -7.40 6.05
CA ILE A 79 7.07 -8.10 5.98
C ILE A 79 7.61 -7.93 4.56
N GLY A 80 8.80 -7.34 4.43
CA GLY A 80 9.46 -7.16 3.14
C GLY A 80 9.90 -5.73 2.90
N GLU A 81 9.96 -5.34 1.62
CA GLU A 81 10.56 -4.09 1.17
C GLU A 81 9.50 -3.12 0.65
N THR A 82 9.67 -1.84 0.96
CA THR A 82 8.82 -0.77 0.44
C THR A 82 9.69 0.24 -0.29
N ARG A 83 9.20 0.73 -1.43
CA ARG A 83 9.82 1.82 -2.19
C ARG A 83 8.75 2.84 -2.55
N PRO A 84 8.99 4.13 -2.33
CA PRO A 84 8.02 5.12 -2.75
C PRO A 84 7.93 5.20 -4.28
N LYS A 85 6.70 5.24 -4.80
CA LYS A 85 6.42 5.43 -6.22
C LYS A 85 6.67 6.91 -6.56
N ASN A 86 7.47 7.17 -7.60
CA ASN A 86 7.77 8.52 -8.09
C ASN A 86 8.38 9.50 -7.07
N ILE A 87 9.47 9.14 -6.39
CA ILE A 87 10.30 10.17 -5.74
C ILE A 87 11.01 10.99 -6.84
N GLN A 88 10.41 12.10 -7.26
CA GLN A 88 11.20 13.23 -7.75
C GLN A 88 11.90 13.80 -6.50
N GLY A 89 13.20 13.53 -6.38
CA GLY A 89 14.03 13.68 -5.18
C GLY A 89 14.15 15.07 -4.54
N GLY A 90 13.05 15.67 -4.05
CA GLY A 90 13.13 16.97 -3.37
C GLY A 90 12.01 17.35 -2.39
N ALA A 91 10.88 16.65 -2.33
CA ALA A 91 9.71 17.19 -1.60
C ALA A 91 9.51 16.72 -0.15
N LEU A 92 10.30 15.78 0.38
CA LEU A 92 10.05 15.19 1.71
C LEU A 92 11.11 15.48 2.79
N LEU A 93 11.97 16.48 2.59
CA LEU A 93 12.83 17.00 3.65
C LEU A 93 12.78 18.54 3.70
N ILE A 94 11.70 19.11 4.23
CA ILE A 94 11.73 20.46 4.81
C ILE A 94 11.24 20.40 6.26
N ASN A 95 12.18 20.37 7.20
CA ASN A 95 11.91 20.83 8.56
C ASN A 95 11.85 22.36 8.53
N GLU A 96 10.66 22.94 8.39
CA GLU A 96 10.46 24.40 8.40
C GLU A 96 10.70 25.06 9.78
N GLN A 97 11.17 24.31 10.79
CA GLN A 97 11.35 24.82 12.15
C GLN A 97 12.66 25.61 12.40
N GLU A 98 13.60 25.71 11.44
CA GLU A 98 14.82 26.52 11.61
C GLU A 98 14.76 27.96 11.05
N LYS A 99 13.61 28.43 10.52
CA LYS A 99 13.47 29.82 10.03
C LYS A 99 13.03 30.85 11.09
N LYS A 100 12.99 30.50 12.38
CA LYS A 100 12.57 31.41 13.47
C LYS A 100 13.68 31.82 14.45
N ILE A 101 14.94 31.79 14.04
CA ILE A 101 16.00 32.57 14.70
C ILE A 101 16.56 33.62 13.74
N GLU A 102 15.66 34.42 13.17
CA GLU A 102 16.03 35.74 12.67
C GLU A 102 14.88 36.69 13.02
N ASN A 103 14.97 37.29 14.21
CA ASN A 103 14.47 38.63 14.51
C ASN A 103 14.76 38.98 15.98
N LYS A 104 16.01 39.40 16.23
CA LYS A 104 16.29 40.53 17.12
C LYS A 104 17.60 41.20 16.72
#